data_AF-A0A523Z688-F1
#
_entry.id   AF-A0A523Z688-F1
#
_cell.length_a   1.000
_cell.length_b   1.000
_cell.length_c   1.000
_cell.angle_alpha   90.00
_cell.angle_beta   90.00
_cell.angle_gamma   90.00
#
_symmetry.space_group_name_H-M   'P 1'
#
loop_
_entity.id
_entity.type
_entity.pdbx_description
1 polymer ?
#
loop_
_entity_poly.entity_id
_entity_poly.type
_entity_poly.pdbx_seq_one_letter_code
_entity_poly.pdbx_strand_id
1 'polypeptide(L)'
;MKKFVLMVALFGLILISCGGEDLFAGKAYRLKAEQGLKEIRNALAVYKISRGKYPDEVNWEKELRPYFRKERFPDPRWVTKRKMLIMSAKNDISQVRGILKELKRKIYFADTTLQKKIMDFLGPIDSSITFADYEITEAVRYDYRDISPELLGLYEFVSHLKISNEKKEIMNRMERQHKKLNEEINDLKFEMIGEDSIFNNVVENAFKVTLNVIEGSYLNFKGKVAPPEESLTVHSDAIESLILILNPKEDSILIKNLSKLDEEITYYTRGKDNIEFLNYLNELKKKLPASMRLFDNYYHKNRENAIEANAVLNGYGALVNLRSLVKFYEDQHDSIPEGNLYELFKEDEDMKEIREDINSDPYLYLEDDGYRLETKALDKNQTPLVLKIDFINTYDNIVKESFSKGPYYSTNDSNTIFFILVKAKDKRQTIITIRPKFREEERRI
;
A
#
# COMPACT_ATOMS: atom_id res chain seq x y z
N MET A 1 -16.91 49.03 11.66
CA MET A 1 -16.03 47.89 11.99
C MET A 1 -16.28 47.28 13.37
N LYS A 2 -16.29 48.04 14.49
CA LYS A 2 -16.52 47.46 15.84
C LYS A 2 -17.84 46.69 16.04
N LYS A 3 -18.94 47.11 15.39
CA LYS A 3 -20.24 46.40 15.46
C LYS A 3 -20.30 45.12 14.62
N PHE A 4 -19.49 45.01 13.55
CA PHE A 4 -19.46 43.84 12.68
C PHE A 4 -18.61 42.72 13.30
N VAL A 5 -17.49 43.07 13.94
CA VAL A 5 -16.65 42.13 14.70
C VAL A 5 -17.40 41.58 15.93
N LEU A 6 -18.21 42.41 16.60
CA LEU A 6 -19.03 41.96 17.73
C LEU A 6 -20.15 41.00 17.29
N MET A 7 -20.77 41.23 16.11
CA MET A 7 -21.79 40.34 15.56
C MET A 7 -21.22 38.99 15.10
N VAL A 8 -20.04 38.98 14.49
CA VAL A 8 -19.37 37.74 14.05
C VAL A 8 -18.87 36.92 15.25
N ALA A 9 -18.41 37.58 16.32
CA ALA A 9 -18.07 36.91 17.58
C ALA A 9 -19.31 36.36 18.32
N LEU A 10 -20.45 37.07 18.29
CA LEU A 10 -21.71 36.57 18.84
C LEU A 10 -22.27 35.40 18.01
N PHE A 11 -22.18 35.44 16.68
CA PHE A 11 -22.59 34.33 15.80
C PHE A 11 -21.66 33.12 15.95
N GLY A 12 -20.36 33.33 16.16
CA GLY A 12 -19.40 32.26 16.47
C GLY A 12 -19.70 31.58 17.81
N LEU A 13 -20.09 32.34 18.85
CA LEU A 13 -20.48 31.80 20.14
C LEU A 13 -21.85 31.09 20.14
N ILE A 14 -22.79 31.53 19.30
CA ILE A 14 -24.11 30.90 19.15
C ILE A 14 -24.03 29.62 18.29
N LEU A 15 -23.12 29.56 17.30
CA LEU A 15 -22.88 28.35 16.51
C LEU A 15 -22.06 27.28 17.26
N ILE A 16 -21.26 27.68 18.25
CA ILE A 16 -20.54 26.75 19.13
C ILE A 16 -21.42 26.27 20.32
N SER A 17 -22.38 27.09 20.79
CA SER A 17 -23.30 26.68 21.88
C SER A 17 -24.63 26.06 21.42
N CYS A 18 -24.85 25.97 20.11
CA CYS A 18 -26.08 25.41 19.54
C CYS A 18 -25.75 24.40 18.40
N GLY A 19 -25.03 23.30 18.72
CA GLY A 19 -24.95 22.17 17.77
C GLY A 19 -23.75 21.21 17.82
N GLY A 20 -22.79 21.34 18.75
CA GLY A 20 -21.46 20.73 18.57
C GLY A 20 -21.24 19.29 19.07
N GLU A 21 -21.73 18.90 20.25
CA GLU A 21 -21.29 17.63 20.88
C GLU A 21 -22.41 16.60 21.13
N ASP A 22 -23.65 17.05 21.39
CA ASP A 22 -24.79 16.17 21.71
C ASP A 22 -25.39 15.45 20.48
N LEU A 23 -25.16 15.97 19.26
CA LEU A 23 -25.83 15.47 18.05
C LEU A 23 -25.19 14.18 17.50
N PHE A 24 -23.86 14.13 17.43
CA PHE A 24 -23.13 12.97 16.92
C PHE A 24 -23.02 11.85 17.97
N ALA A 25 -22.57 12.17 19.19
CA ALA A 25 -22.49 11.18 20.27
C ALA A 25 -23.87 10.62 20.63
N GLY A 26 -24.89 11.49 20.73
CA GLY A 26 -26.28 11.06 20.97
C GLY A 26 -26.87 10.24 19.82
N LYS A 27 -26.50 10.49 18.56
CA LYS A 27 -26.90 9.64 17.42
C LYS A 27 -26.17 8.29 17.45
N ALA A 28 -24.89 8.26 17.81
CA ALA A 28 -24.12 7.04 17.95
C ALA A 28 -24.66 6.13 19.07
N TYR A 29 -25.00 6.68 20.25
CA TYR A 29 -25.61 5.91 21.34
C TYR A 29 -26.96 5.31 20.96
N ARG A 30 -27.80 6.07 20.23
CA ARG A 30 -29.09 5.57 19.72
C ARG A 30 -28.89 4.47 18.68
N LEU A 31 -27.96 4.64 17.74
CA LEU A 31 -27.64 3.63 16.73
C LEU A 31 -27.12 2.34 17.38
N LYS A 32 -26.26 2.44 18.39
CA LYS A 32 -25.75 1.29 19.15
C LYS A 32 -26.88 0.56 19.88
N ALA A 33 -27.81 1.28 20.48
CA ALA A 33 -29.01 0.71 21.08
C ALA A 33 -29.93 0.03 20.05
N GLU A 34 -30.12 0.60 18.86
CA GLU A 34 -30.86 -0.05 17.76
C GLU A 34 -30.19 -1.34 17.29
N GLN A 35 -28.86 -1.37 17.19
CA GLN A 35 -28.08 -2.56 16.82
C GLN A 35 -28.23 -3.65 17.89
N GLY A 36 -28.00 -3.34 19.16
CA GLY A 36 -28.18 -4.31 20.25
C GLY A 36 -29.60 -4.87 20.33
N LEU A 37 -30.62 -4.03 20.09
CA LEU A 37 -32.02 -4.45 20.04
C LEU A 37 -32.31 -5.38 18.85
N LYS A 38 -31.68 -5.15 17.69
CA LYS A 38 -31.79 -6.04 16.52
C LYS A 38 -31.18 -7.41 16.79
N GLU A 39 -30.07 -7.49 17.53
CA GLU A 39 -29.46 -8.76 17.93
C GLU A 39 -30.41 -9.57 18.81
N ILE A 40 -31.03 -8.94 19.83
CA ILE A 40 -32.02 -9.61 20.69
C ILE A 40 -33.25 -10.06 19.87
N ARG A 41 -33.73 -9.21 18.94
CA ARG A 41 -34.84 -9.58 18.05
C ARG A 41 -34.50 -10.81 17.20
N ASN A 42 -33.28 -10.88 16.66
CA ASN A 42 -32.86 -12.01 15.84
C ASN A 42 -32.78 -13.28 16.70
N ALA A 43 -32.24 -13.21 17.92
CA ALA A 43 -32.24 -14.33 18.87
C ALA A 43 -33.67 -14.84 19.17
N LEU A 44 -34.63 -13.94 19.39
CA LEU A 44 -36.05 -14.31 19.57
C LEU A 44 -36.63 -14.99 18.33
N ALA A 45 -36.27 -14.54 17.12
CA ALA A 45 -36.75 -15.14 15.88
C ALA A 45 -36.22 -16.58 15.72
N VAL A 46 -34.92 -16.80 15.98
CA VAL A 46 -34.32 -18.14 15.94
C VAL A 46 -34.92 -19.05 17.02
N TYR A 47 -35.11 -18.54 18.25
CA TYR A 47 -35.80 -19.28 19.31
C TYR A 47 -37.19 -19.74 18.89
N LYS A 48 -37.98 -18.86 18.25
CA LYS A 48 -39.32 -19.24 17.77
C LYS A 48 -39.27 -20.32 16.69
N ILE A 49 -38.31 -20.24 15.76
CA ILE A 49 -38.15 -21.27 14.72
C ILE A 49 -37.86 -22.63 15.35
N SER A 50 -37.00 -22.69 16.37
CA SER A 50 -36.60 -23.95 17.00
C SER A 50 -37.62 -24.51 18.01
N ARG A 51 -38.41 -23.65 18.68
CA ARG A 51 -39.34 -24.04 19.75
C ARG A 51 -40.82 -23.89 19.40
N GLY A 52 -41.14 -23.36 18.22
CA GLY A 52 -42.50 -23.10 17.75
C GLY A 52 -43.20 -21.90 18.39
N LYS A 53 -42.64 -21.32 19.46
CA LYS A 53 -43.18 -20.15 20.19
C LYS A 53 -42.07 -19.25 20.72
N TYR A 54 -42.41 -18.00 21.04
CA TYR A 54 -41.56 -17.07 21.78
C TYR A 54 -41.46 -17.48 23.27
N PRO A 55 -40.37 -17.11 23.97
CA PRO A 55 -40.16 -17.46 25.36
C PRO A 55 -41.14 -16.73 26.31
N ASP A 56 -41.36 -17.30 27.49
CA ASP A 56 -42.22 -16.69 28.52
C ASP A 56 -41.52 -15.50 29.21
N GLU A 57 -42.30 -14.50 29.65
CA GLU A 57 -41.77 -13.21 30.16
C GLU A 57 -40.83 -13.34 31.36
N VAL A 58 -40.97 -14.38 32.18
CA VAL A 58 -40.24 -14.53 33.44
C VAL A 58 -38.79 -14.97 33.21
N ASN A 59 -38.51 -15.75 32.16
CA ASN A 59 -37.20 -16.40 31.97
C ASN A 59 -36.59 -16.16 30.59
N TRP A 60 -37.18 -15.30 29.76
CA TRP A 60 -36.76 -15.06 28.39
C TRP A 60 -35.26 -14.77 28.24
N GLU A 61 -34.65 -14.01 29.15
CA GLU A 61 -33.20 -13.73 29.10
C GLU A 61 -32.37 -15.01 29.24
N LYS A 62 -32.71 -15.87 30.20
CA LYS A 62 -32.02 -17.13 30.44
C LYS A 62 -32.19 -18.08 29.27
N GLU A 63 -33.38 -18.09 28.67
CA GLU A 63 -33.70 -18.91 27.50
C GLU A 63 -33.02 -18.43 26.22
N LEU A 64 -32.78 -17.13 26.08
CA LEU A 64 -32.08 -16.55 24.94
C LEU A 64 -30.56 -16.51 25.08
N ARG A 65 -30.02 -16.64 26.29
CA ARG A 65 -28.55 -16.63 26.53
C ARG A 65 -27.77 -17.51 25.53
N PRO A 66 -28.17 -18.75 25.21
CA PRO A 66 -27.45 -19.59 24.24
C PRO A 66 -27.34 -18.98 22.83
N TYR A 67 -28.26 -18.10 22.44
CA TYR A 67 -28.31 -17.48 21.11
C TYR A 67 -27.40 -16.25 20.97
N PHE A 68 -26.77 -15.79 22.05
CA PHE A 68 -25.77 -14.70 22.04
C PHE A 68 -24.35 -15.25 22.07
N ARG A 69 -24.14 -16.40 21.43
CA ARG A 69 -22.83 -17.04 21.31
C ARG A 69 -22.01 -16.32 20.24
N LYS A 70 -20.80 -15.90 20.61
CA LYS A 70 -19.81 -15.35 19.68
C LYS A 70 -18.50 -16.13 19.80
N GLU A 71 -17.89 -16.43 18.67
CA GLU A 71 -16.56 -17.03 18.62
C GLU A 71 -15.47 -16.01 18.96
N ARG A 72 -14.52 -16.43 19.79
CA ARG A 72 -13.32 -15.68 20.14
C ARG A 72 -12.09 -16.56 19.92
N PHE A 73 -11.16 -16.08 19.10
CA PHE A 73 -9.92 -16.79 18.76
C PHE A 73 -8.77 -15.78 18.67
N PRO A 74 -8.18 -15.34 19.80
CA PRO A 74 -7.08 -14.39 19.76
C PRO A 74 -5.83 -15.03 19.14
N ASP A 75 -5.11 -14.27 18.30
CA ASP A 75 -3.82 -14.71 17.77
C ASP A 75 -2.88 -15.13 18.91
N PRO A 76 -2.34 -16.36 18.90
CA PRO A 76 -1.39 -16.80 19.91
C PRO A 76 -0.06 -16.04 19.74
N ARG A 77 0.70 -15.89 20.83
CA ARG A 77 1.96 -15.10 20.84
C ARG A 77 2.97 -15.54 19.78
N TRP A 78 2.98 -16.82 19.42
CA TRP A 78 3.89 -17.34 18.39
C TRP A 78 3.55 -16.82 16.98
N VAL A 79 2.27 -16.56 16.67
CA VAL A 79 1.86 -15.95 15.40
C VAL A 79 2.48 -14.56 15.25
N THR A 80 2.42 -13.73 16.30
CA THR A 80 3.05 -12.41 16.29
C THR A 80 4.56 -12.49 16.07
N LYS A 81 5.24 -13.42 16.74
CA LYS A 81 6.69 -13.62 16.56
C LYS A 81 7.05 -13.98 15.12
N ARG A 82 6.29 -14.89 14.49
CA ARG A 82 6.50 -15.28 13.09
C ARG A 82 6.20 -14.14 12.11
N LYS A 83 5.14 -13.36 12.35
CA LYS A 83 4.85 -12.13 11.58
C LYS A 83 6.04 -11.16 11.60
N MET A 84 6.68 -10.97 12.76
CA MET A 84 7.87 -10.12 12.88
C MET A 84 9.07 -10.64 12.08
N LEU A 85 9.31 -11.95 12.05
CA LEU A 85 10.40 -12.54 11.25
C LEU A 85 10.23 -12.24 9.74
N ILE A 86 9.01 -12.45 9.23
CA ILE A 86 8.69 -12.19 7.82
C ILE A 86 8.80 -10.70 7.51
N MET A 87 8.27 -9.83 8.39
CA MET A 87 8.38 -8.38 8.23
C MET A 87 9.84 -7.92 8.22
N SER A 88 10.69 -8.49 9.08
CA SER A 88 12.12 -8.20 9.09
C SER A 88 12.77 -8.59 7.77
N ALA A 89 12.51 -9.79 7.27
CA ALA A 89 13.06 -10.27 5.99
C ALA A 89 12.59 -9.42 4.81
N LYS A 90 11.28 -9.10 4.74
CA LYS A 90 10.74 -8.20 3.70
C LYS A 90 11.36 -6.82 3.76
N ASN A 91 11.58 -6.29 4.96
CA ASN A 91 12.23 -4.99 5.14
C ASN A 91 13.69 -5.02 4.66
N ASP A 92 14.47 -6.05 5.00
CA ASP A 92 15.86 -6.19 4.57
C ASP A 92 15.95 -6.17 3.02
N ILE A 93 15.13 -6.99 2.35
CA ILE A 93 15.09 -7.05 0.87
C ILE A 93 14.57 -5.75 0.25
N SER A 94 13.52 -5.16 0.81
CA SER A 94 12.92 -3.91 0.30
C SER A 94 13.88 -2.73 0.38
N GLN A 95 14.66 -2.62 1.46
CA GLN A 95 15.66 -1.56 1.59
C GLN A 95 16.78 -1.67 0.54
N VAL A 96 17.30 -2.88 0.33
CA VAL A 96 18.30 -3.14 -0.72
C VAL A 96 17.72 -2.80 -2.09
N ARG A 97 16.51 -3.29 -2.40
CA ARG A 97 15.78 -2.99 -3.64
C ARG A 97 15.59 -1.48 -3.85
N GLY A 98 15.20 -0.74 -2.82
CA GLY A 98 14.96 0.70 -2.89
C GLY A 98 16.20 1.47 -3.34
N ILE A 99 17.36 1.13 -2.78
CA ILE A 99 18.64 1.74 -3.13
C ILE A 99 18.99 1.48 -4.61
N LEU A 100 18.79 0.25 -5.08
CA LEU A 100 19.14 -0.14 -6.44
C LEU A 100 18.17 0.39 -7.48
N LYS A 101 16.88 0.48 -7.14
CA LYS A 101 15.87 1.11 -7.98
C LYS A 101 16.17 2.60 -8.17
N GLU A 102 16.65 3.28 -7.12
CA GLU A 102 17.10 4.67 -7.24
C GLU A 102 18.33 4.80 -8.14
N LEU A 103 19.31 3.90 -8.00
CA LEU A 103 20.48 3.86 -8.88
C LEU A 103 20.09 3.63 -10.35
N LYS A 104 19.24 2.63 -10.62
CA LYS A 104 18.72 2.32 -11.96
C LYS A 104 17.96 3.50 -12.57
N ARG A 105 17.27 4.31 -11.77
CA ARG A 105 16.59 5.53 -12.24
C ARG A 105 17.59 6.65 -12.56
N LYS A 106 18.62 6.83 -11.73
CA LYS A 106 19.57 7.95 -11.89
C LYS A 106 20.70 7.65 -12.88
N ILE A 107 20.92 6.38 -13.25
CA ILE A 107 21.97 5.98 -14.19
C ILE A 107 21.80 6.57 -15.60
N TYR A 108 20.59 6.98 -15.99
CA TYR A 108 20.34 7.65 -17.27
C TYR A 108 21.02 9.02 -17.38
N PHE A 109 21.44 9.58 -16.24
CA PHE A 109 22.24 10.81 -16.16
C PHE A 109 23.75 10.52 -16.15
N ALA A 110 24.17 9.26 -16.24
CA ALA A 110 25.57 8.91 -16.39
C ALA A 110 26.00 9.07 -17.86
N ASP A 111 27.30 9.25 -18.10
CA ASP A 111 27.83 8.99 -19.43
C ASP A 111 27.67 7.50 -19.81
N THR A 112 27.70 7.21 -21.11
CA THR A 112 27.45 5.86 -21.64
C THR A 112 28.44 4.81 -21.13
N THR A 113 29.68 5.19 -20.83
CA THR A 113 30.71 4.27 -20.32
C THR A 113 30.42 3.91 -18.86
N LEU A 114 30.11 4.91 -18.04
CA LEU A 114 29.74 4.73 -16.64
C LEU A 114 28.42 3.97 -16.49
N GLN A 115 27.44 4.29 -17.34
CA GLN A 115 26.17 3.56 -17.41
C GLN A 115 26.40 2.07 -17.67
N LYS A 116 27.18 1.72 -18.69
CA LYS A 116 27.48 0.32 -19.02
C LYS A 116 28.09 -0.43 -17.84
N LYS A 117 29.14 0.13 -17.23
CA LYS A 117 29.84 -0.49 -16.09
C LYS A 117 28.93 -0.72 -14.88
N ILE A 118 28.03 0.22 -14.57
CA ILE A 118 27.11 0.07 -13.44
C ILE A 118 26.01 -0.97 -13.77
N MET A 119 25.52 -1.01 -15.01
CA MET A 119 24.51 -1.99 -15.43
C MET A 119 25.00 -3.43 -15.34
N ASP A 120 26.30 -3.68 -15.57
CA ASP A 120 26.90 -5.01 -15.43
C ASP A 120 26.75 -5.56 -13.99
N PHE A 121 26.75 -4.70 -12.98
CA PHE A 121 26.46 -5.08 -11.59
C PHE A 121 24.96 -5.20 -11.31
N LEU A 122 24.14 -4.28 -11.85
CA LEU A 122 22.71 -4.22 -11.54
C LEU A 122 21.91 -5.43 -12.04
N GLY A 123 22.25 -5.97 -13.22
CA GLY A 123 21.49 -7.07 -13.82
C GLY A 123 21.35 -8.29 -12.90
N PRO A 124 22.47 -8.89 -12.43
CA PRO A 124 22.42 -10.01 -11.49
C PRO A 124 21.71 -9.68 -10.18
N ILE A 125 21.93 -8.47 -9.66
CA ILE A 125 21.35 -8.01 -8.40
C ILE A 125 19.82 -7.95 -8.46
N ASP A 126 19.26 -7.35 -9.52
CA ASP A 126 17.81 -7.13 -9.70
C ASP A 126 17.06 -8.48 -9.73
N SER A 127 17.63 -9.46 -10.43
CA SER A 127 17.07 -10.81 -10.53
C SER A 127 17.02 -11.52 -9.17
N SER A 128 18.15 -11.58 -8.44
CA SER A 128 18.19 -12.24 -7.13
C SER A 128 17.30 -11.59 -6.08
N ILE A 129 17.21 -10.25 -6.07
CA ILE A 129 16.31 -9.52 -5.15
C ILE A 129 14.84 -9.77 -5.47
N THR A 130 14.52 -10.01 -6.74
CA THR A 130 13.16 -10.37 -7.15
C THR A 130 12.81 -11.76 -6.62
N PHE A 131 13.69 -12.75 -6.83
CA PHE A 131 13.48 -14.10 -6.29
C PHE A 131 13.43 -14.12 -4.76
N ALA A 132 14.31 -13.40 -4.08
CA ALA A 132 14.31 -13.29 -2.62
C ALA A 132 12.95 -12.81 -2.06
N ASP A 133 12.28 -11.90 -2.75
CA ASP A 133 10.97 -11.38 -2.33
C ASP A 133 9.82 -12.34 -2.62
N TYR A 134 9.89 -13.08 -3.74
CA TYR A 134 8.98 -14.19 -4.02
C TYR A 134 9.13 -15.28 -2.97
N GLU A 135 10.35 -15.63 -2.56
CA GLU A 135 10.56 -16.64 -1.50
C GLU A 135 9.83 -16.28 -0.20
N ILE A 136 9.98 -15.03 0.24
CA ILE A 136 9.36 -14.57 1.49
C ILE A 136 7.84 -14.50 1.35
N THR A 137 7.33 -14.17 0.16
CA THR A 137 5.90 -13.96 -0.08
C THR A 137 5.15 -15.28 -0.28
N GLU A 138 5.74 -16.20 -1.03
CA GLU A 138 5.12 -17.46 -1.43
C GLU A 138 5.49 -18.61 -0.47
N ALA A 139 6.42 -18.39 0.46
CA ALA A 139 6.95 -19.44 1.34
C ALA A 139 7.60 -20.61 0.57
N VAL A 140 8.15 -20.33 -0.62
CA VAL A 140 8.83 -21.30 -1.48
C VAL A 140 10.31 -20.97 -1.56
N ARG A 141 11.17 -21.99 -1.65
CA ARG A 141 12.60 -21.79 -1.88
C ARG A 141 12.88 -21.68 -3.37
N TYR A 142 13.54 -20.60 -3.78
CA TYR A 142 13.99 -20.34 -5.14
C TYR A 142 15.51 -20.41 -5.23
N ASP A 143 16.04 -21.00 -6.29
CA ASP A 143 17.48 -20.99 -6.54
C ASP A 143 17.89 -19.69 -7.22
N TYR A 144 18.65 -18.86 -6.51
CA TYR A 144 19.29 -17.67 -7.03
C TYR A 144 20.64 -17.44 -6.36
N ARG A 145 21.54 -16.75 -7.07
CA ARG A 145 22.91 -16.51 -6.60
C ARG A 145 22.94 -15.55 -5.41
N ASP A 146 23.90 -15.76 -4.52
CA ASP A 146 24.32 -14.76 -3.53
C ASP A 146 24.87 -13.53 -4.26
N ILE A 147 24.28 -12.35 -4.01
CA ILE A 147 24.68 -11.09 -4.65
C ILE A 147 25.68 -10.27 -3.85
N SER A 148 26.17 -10.80 -2.73
CA SER A 148 27.21 -10.16 -1.93
C SER A 148 28.46 -9.80 -2.76
N PRO A 149 28.95 -10.64 -3.69
CA PRO A 149 30.08 -10.26 -4.56
C PRO A 149 29.76 -9.11 -5.52
N GLU A 150 28.54 -9.04 -6.05
CA GLU A 150 28.15 -7.96 -6.97
C GLU A 150 27.96 -6.63 -6.25
N LEU A 151 27.37 -6.67 -5.05
CA LEU A 151 27.25 -5.48 -4.19
C LEU A 151 28.62 -4.97 -3.76
N LEU A 152 29.57 -5.88 -3.45
CA LEU A 152 30.94 -5.52 -3.16
C LEU A 152 31.65 -4.91 -4.38
N GLY A 153 31.53 -5.55 -5.55
CA GLY A 153 32.10 -5.04 -6.80
C GLY A 153 31.57 -3.65 -7.16
N LEU A 154 30.27 -3.40 -6.97
CA LEU A 154 29.67 -2.08 -7.15
C LEU A 154 30.22 -1.07 -6.13
N TYR A 155 30.38 -1.47 -4.87
CA TYR A 155 30.97 -0.62 -3.83
C TYR A 155 32.41 -0.25 -4.14
N GLU A 156 33.23 -1.22 -4.54
CA GLU A 156 34.63 -1.02 -4.92
C GLU A 156 34.70 -0.11 -6.15
N PHE A 157 33.90 -0.39 -7.18
CA PHE A 157 33.84 0.45 -8.38
C PHE A 157 33.55 1.91 -8.03
N VAL A 158 32.48 2.17 -7.29
CA VAL A 158 32.10 3.53 -6.88
C VAL A 158 33.15 4.16 -5.96
N SER A 159 33.81 3.37 -5.12
CA SER A 159 34.84 3.85 -4.19
C SER A 159 36.13 4.29 -4.86
N HIS A 160 36.49 3.65 -5.98
CA HIS A 160 37.66 3.97 -6.78
C HIS A 160 37.42 5.08 -7.80
N LEU A 161 36.16 5.46 -8.06
CA LEU A 161 35.85 6.63 -8.89
C LEU A 161 36.39 7.90 -8.23
N LYS A 162 37.30 8.58 -8.92
CA LYS A 162 37.78 9.90 -8.52
C LYS A 162 36.73 10.95 -8.88
N ILE A 163 35.60 10.95 -8.16
CA ILE A 163 34.43 11.81 -8.43
C ILE A 163 34.80 13.29 -8.57
N SER A 164 35.77 13.78 -7.80
CA SER A 164 36.26 15.16 -7.91
C SER A 164 36.94 15.44 -9.26
N ASN A 165 37.66 14.48 -9.82
CA ASN A 165 38.30 14.60 -11.12
C ASN A 165 37.25 14.50 -12.24
N GLU A 166 36.36 13.51 -12.17
CA GLU A 166 35.26 13.33 -13.13
C GLU A 166 34.40 14.60 -13.24
N LYS A 167 34.06 15.19 -12.08
CA LYS A 167 33.38 16.49 -12.05
C LYS A 167 34.20 17.54 -12.78
N LYS A 168 35.46 17.76 -12.40
CA LYS A 168 36.33 18.76 -13.04
C LYS A 168 36.42 18.58 -14.56
N GLU A 169 36.47 17.34 -15.06
CA GLU A 169 36.45 17.07 -16.49
C GLU A 169 35.16 17.53 -17.15
N ILE A 170 34.00 17.25 -16.55
CA ILE A 170 32.71 17.75 -17.00
C ILE A 170 32.67 19.29 -16.93
N MET A 171 33.17 19.90 -15.84
CA MET A 171 33.24 21.36 -15.67
C MET A 171 34.04 22.00 -16.82
N ASN A 172 35.26 21.51 -17.04
CA ASN A 172 36.16 22.01 -18.08
C ASN A 172 35.60 21.79 -19.49
N ARG A 173 34.87 20.68 -19.70
CA ARG A 173 34.16 20.42 -20.96
C ARG A 173 33.06 21.44 -21.18
N MET A 174 32.21 21.68 -20.18
CA MET A 174 31.13 22.67 -20.26
C MET A 174 31.69 24.08 -20.48
N GLU A 175 32.77 24.49 -19.79
CA GLU A 175 33.37 25.81 -19.99
C GLU A 175 33.91 26.01 -21.42
N ARG A 176 34.49 24.98 -22.03
CA ARG A 176 34.95 25.02 -23.43
C ARG A 176 33.77 25.04 -24.40
N GLN A 177 32.77 24.20 -24.16
CA GLN A 177 31.58 24.11 -25.01
C GLN A 177 30.73 25.38 -24.95
N HIS A 178 30.63 26.03 -23.80
CA HIS A 178 29.86 27.25 -23.64
C HIS A 178 30.31 28.35 -24.61
N LYS A 179 31.62 28.56 -24.75
CA LYS A 179 32.15 29.53 -25.73
C LYS A 179 31.88 29.11 -27.17
N LYS A 180 32.19 27.85 -27.50
CA LYS A 180 31.99 27.28 -28.85
C LYS A 180 30.53 27.36 -29.31
N LEU A 181 29.59 26.99 -28.45
CA LEU A 181 28.16 27.02 -28.76
C LEU A 181 27.64 28.44 -28.95
N ASN A 182 28.11 29.41 -28.16
CA ASN A 182 27.75 30.82 -28.35
C ASN A 182 28.28 31.36 -29.69
N GLU A 183 29.48 30.97 -30.10
CA GLU A 183 30.04 31.33 -31.42
C GLU A 183 29.22 30.68 -32.54
N GLU A 184 28.99 29.37 -32.49
CA GLU A 184 28.21 28.61 -33.49
C GLU A 184 26.76 29.12 -33.63
N ILE A 185 26.13 29.52 -32.52
CA ILE A 185 24.79 30.14 -32.56
C ILE A 185 24.82 31.48 -33.29
N ASN A 186 25.81 32.32 -33.01
CA ASN A 186 25.88 33.63 -33.66
C ASN A 186 26.17 33.50 -35.16
N ASP A 187 27.04 32.55 -35.54
CA ASP A 187 27.33 32.26 -36.95
C ASP A 187 26.08 31.76 -37.67
N LEU A 188 25.38 30.77 -37.11
CA LEU A 188 24.14 30.25 -37.71
C LEU A 188 23.01 31.29 -37.72
N LYS A 189 22.92 32.13 -36.68
CA LYS A 189 21.98 33.26 -36.67
C LYS A 189 22.28 34.22 -37.83
N PHE A 190 23.54 34.54 -38.07
CA PHE A 190 23.94 35.43 -39.15
C PHE A 190 23.67 34.82 -40.54
N GLU A 191 23.94 33.53 -40.72
CA GLU A 191 23.64 32.80 -41.96
C GLU A 191 22.14 32.75 -42.27
N MET A 192 21.29 32.77 -41.25
CA MET A 192 19.84 32.73 -41.41
C MET A 192 19.20 34.10 -41.61
N ILE A 193 19.75 35.19 -41.08
CA ILE A 193 19.11 36.51 -41.20
C ILE A 193 19.12 36.99 -42.65
N GLY A 194 17.93 37.29 -43.18
CA GLY A 194 17.71 37.76 -44.55
C GLY A 194 17.04 39.14 -44.60
N GLU A 195 16.46 39.51 -45.75
CA GLU A 195 15.74 40.78 -45.92
C GLU A 195 14.33 40.76 -45.29
N ASP A 196 13.75 39.57 -45.04
CA ASP A 196 12.40 39.41 -44.48
C ASP A 196 12.35 39.61 -42.95
N SER A 197 11.74 40.71 -42.52
CA SER A 197 11.56 41.07 -41.11
C SER A 197 10.76 40.05 -40.27
N ILE A 198 9.80 39.33 -40.84
CA ILE A 198 8.99 38.35 -40.09
C ILE A 198 9.83 37.09 -39.85
N PHE A 199 10.51 36.61 -40.88
CA PHE A 199 11.46 35.49 -40.78
C PHE A 199 12.57 35.78 -39.77
N ASN A 200 13.16 36.98 -39.84
CA ASN A 200 14.20 37.41 -38.91
C ASN A 200 13.72 37.37 -37.45
N ASN A 201 12.49 37.82 -37.16
CA ASN A 201 11.94 37.75 -35.80
C ASN A 201 11.83 36.31 -35.27
N VAL A 202 11.48 35.34 -36.12
CA VAL A 202 11.42 33.91 -35.73
C VAL A 202 12.81 33.38 -35.41
N VAL A 203 13.79 33.68 -36.27
CA VAL A 203 15.21 33.34 -36.08
C VAL A 203 15.76 33.94 -34.80
N GLU A 204 15.52 35.23 -34.56
CA GLU A 204 15.99 35.92 -33.36
C GLU A 204 15.40 35.31 -32.09
N ASN A 205 14.10 35.01 -32.08
CA ASN A 205 13.45 34.41 -30.93
C ASN A 205 13.97 32.99 -30.65
N ALA A 206 14.10 32.15 -31.68
CA ALA A 206 14.60 30.78 -31.52
C ALA A 206 16.04 30.76 -30.96
N PHE A 207 16.95 31.59 -31.49
CA PHE A 207 18.30 31.67 -30.96
C PHE A 207 18.38 32.35 -29.59
N LYS A 208 17.48 33.29 -29.27
CA LYS A 208 17.37 33.85 -27.91
C LYS A 208 16.98 32.79 -26.90
N VAL A 209 15.99 31.94 -27.20
CA VAL A 209 15.62 30.79 -26.35
C VAL A 209 16.82 29.87 -26.17
N THR A 210 17.49 29.53 -27.26
CA THR A 210 18.66 28.64 -27.27
C THR A 210 19.81 29.16 -26.41
N LEU A 211 20.15 30.45 -26.54
CA LEU A 211 21.18 31.13 -25.72
C LEU A 211 20.79 31.17 -24.24
N ASN A 212 19.52 31.43 -23.93
CA ASN A 212 19.03 31.42 -22.55
C ASN A 212 19.18 30.02 -21.92
N VAL A 213 18.94 28.95 -22.67
CA VAL A 213 19.16 27.56 -22.20
C VAL A 213 20.63 27.30 -21.91
N ILE A 214 21.54 27.75 -22.78
CA ILE A 214 22.99 27.57 -22.60
C ILE A 214 23.50 28.34 -21.38
N GLU A 215 23.10 29.61 -21.26
CA GLU A 215 23.50 30.50 -20.15
C GLU A 215 22.88 30.04 -18.84
N GLY A 216 21.60 29.68 -18.84
CA GLY A 216 20.91 29.13 -17.68
C GLY A 216 21.57 27.86 -17.17
N SER A 217 21.91 26.93 -18.07
CA SER A 217 22.64 25.71 -17.73
C SER A 217 24.04 26.00 -17.17
N TYR A 218 24.75 26.97 -17.75
CA TYR A 218 26.08 27.39 -17.29
C TYR A 218 26.05 27.99 -15.88
N LEU A 219 25.13 28.92 -15.63
CA LEU A 219 24.97 29.61 -14.35
C LEU A 219 24.51 28.65 -13.25
N ASN A 220 23.52 27.80 -13.55
CA ASN A 220 23.03 26.77 -12.65
C ASN A 220 24.15 25.81 -12.25
N PHE A 221 24.95 25.38 -13.22
CA PHE A 221 26.15 24.58 -12.98
C PHE A 221 27.19 25.31 -12.10
N LYS A 222 27.39 26.62 -12.26
CA LYS A 222 28.27 27.43 -11.39
C LYS A 222 27.65 27.77 -10.02
N GLY A 223 26.47 27.27 -9.68
CA GLY A 223 25.77 27.57 -8.43
C GLY A 223 25.29 29.01 -8.34
N LYS A 224 25.10 29.67 -9.49
CA LYS A 224 24.60 31.04 -9.60
C LYS A 224 23.11 31.03 -9.96
N VAL A 225 22.43 32.13 -9.64
CA VAL A 225 21.02 32.33 -10.00
C VAL A 225 20.91 32.34 -11.52
N ALA A 226 20.20 31.35 -12.08
CA ALA A 226 19.86 31.31 -13.48
C ALA A 226 18.69 32.28 -13.77
N PRO A 227 18.54 32.78 -15.01
CA PRO A 227 17.34 33.48 -15.43
C PRO A 227 16.09 32.62 -15.13
N PRO A 228 14.92 33.22 -14.84
CA PRO A 228 13.69 32.47 -14.67
C PRO A 228 13.45 31.60 -15.91
N GLU A 229 13.09 30.33 -15.70
CA GLU A 229 12.63 29.43 -16.76
C GLU A 229 11.31 29.97 -17.34
N GLU A 230 11.39 30.96 -18.22
CA GLU A 230 10.25 31.43 -19.00
C GLU A 230 9.84 30.31 -19.95
N SER A 231 8.79 29.58 -19.56
CA SER A 231 8.00 28.62 -20.35
C SER A 231 8.76 27.87 -21.46
N LEU A 232 9.28 26.70 -21.10
CA LEU A 232 9.43 25.47 -21.89
C LEU A 232 9.02 25.57 -23.38
N THR A 233 9.80 26.27 -24.19
CA THR A 233 10.15 25.72 -25.50
C THR A 233 11.46 25.02 -25.25
N VAL A 234 11.48 23.70 -25.43
CA VAL A 234 12.73 22.95 -25.40
C VAL A 234 13.60 23.57 -26.50
N HIS A 235 14.90 23.76 -26.29
CA HIS A 235 15.78 24.30 -27.35
C HIS A 235 15.60 23.51 -28.66
N SER A 236 15.30 22.21 -28.55
CA SER A 236 14.90 21.34 -29.65
C SER A 236 13.64 21.81 -30.39
N ASP A 237 12.59 22.25 -29.71
CA ASP A 237 11.37 22.79 -30.36
C ASP A 237 11.68 24.08 -31.12
N ALA A 238 12.54 24.93 -30.55
CA ALA A 238 12.97 26.17 -31.18
C ALA A 238 13.81 25.91 -32.44
N ILE A 239 14.73 24.94 -32.38
CA ILE A 239 15.56 24.52 -33.52
C ILE A 239 14.72 23.79 -34.58
N GLU A 240 13.80 22.92 -34.17
CA GLU A 240 12.89 22.22 -35.10
C GLU A 240 11.99 23.21 -35.85
N SER A 241 11.50 24.24 -35.16
CA SER A 241 10.74 25.32 -35.80
C SER A 241 11.56 26.05 -36.87
N LEU A 242 12.87 26.22 -36.66
CA LEU A 242 13.78 26.77 -37.67
C LEU A 242 14.02 25.81 -38.84
N ILE A 243 14.11 24.51 -38.58
CA ILE A 243 14.28 23.51 -39.64
C ILE A 243 13.03 23.43 -40.54
N LEU A 244 11.83 23.53 -39.96
CA LEU A 244 10.56 23.41 -40.68
C LEU A 244 10.30 24.55 -41.68
N ILE A 245 10.91 25.71 -41.49
CA ILE A 245 10.75 26.89 -42.37
C ILE A 245 11.78 26.93 -43.50
N LEU A 246 12.80 26.07 -43.47
CA LEU A 246 13.86 25.98 -44.48
C LEU A 246 13.47 25.05 -45.64
N ASN A 247 14.00 25.32 -46.84
CA ASN A 247 13.78 24.46 -48.00
C ASN A 247 14.76 23.27 -47.95
N PRO A 248 14.28 22.01 -47.84
CA PRO A 248 15.16 20.86 -47.69
C PRO A 248 16.16 20.63 -48.84
N LYS A 249 15.87 21.15 -50.05
CA LYS A 249 16.75 21.00 -51.21
C LYS A 249 17.83 22.08 -51.28
N GLU A 250 17.49 23.30 -50.89
CA GLU A 250 18.37 24.47 -51.01
C GLU A 250 19.20 24.65 -49.73
N ASP A 251 18.61 24.39 -48.56
CA ASP A 251 19.20 24.67 -47.25
C ASP A 251 19.75 23.43 -46.53
N SER A 252 20.03 22.35 -47.28
CA SER A 252 20.42 21.05 -46.70
C SER A 252 21.62 21.11 -45.74
N ILE A 253 22.59 21.99 -45.99
CA ILE A 253 23.75 22.21 -45.11
C ILE A 253 23.32 22.88 -43.82
N LEU A 254 22.48 23.92 -43.91
CA LEU A 254 21.99 24.67 -42.77
C LEU A 254 21.12 23.80 -41.86
N ILE A 255 20.22 22.99 -42.43
CA ILE A 255 19.42 22.00 -41.69
C ILE A 255 20.30 21.01 -40.93
N LYS A 256 21.37 20.52 -41.57
CA LYS A 256 22.34 19.61 -40.93
C LYS A 256 23.07 20.30 -39.78
N ASN A 257 23.46 21.56 -39.94
CA ASN A 257 24.13 22.32 -38.89
C ASN A 257 23.20 22.61 -37.70
N LEU A 258 21.94 22.97 -37.96
CA LEU A 258 20.92 23.16 -36.92
C LEU A 258 20.64 21.86 -36.14
N SER A 259 20.51 20.73 -36.84
CA SER A 259 20.32 19.42 -36.19
C SER A 259 21.52 19.05 -35.32
N LYS A 260 22.74 19.29 -35.82
CA LYS A 260 23.97 19.09 -35.06
C LYS A 260 24.04 20.01 -33.83
N LEU A 261 23.65 21.27 -33.97
CA LEU A 261 23.60 22.23 -32.87
C LEU A 261 22.65 21.74 -31.76
N ASP A 262 21.47 21.23 -32.12
CA ASP A 262 20.51 20.67 -31.15
C ASP A 262 21.11 19.49 -30.35
N GLU A 263 21.82 18.57 -31.03
CA GLU A 263 22.53 17.47 -30.37
C GLU A 263 23.63 17.97 -29.42
N GLU A 264 24.43 18.95 -29.86
CA GLU A 264 25.52 19.50 -29.05
C GLU A 264 24.99 20.25 -27.81
N ILE A 265 23.88 20.99 -27.94
CA ILE A 265 23.22 21.67 -26.82
C ILE A 265 22.62 20.64 -25.86
N THR A 266 21.94 19.62 -26.38
CA THR A 266 21.38 18.53 -25.56
C THR A 266 22.47 17.82 -24.74
N TYR A 267 23.63 17.58 -25.34
CA TYR A 267 24.77 17.00 -24.62
C TYR A 267 25.39 17.97 -23.60
N TYR A 268 25.41 19.27 -23.91
CA TYR A 268 25.90 20.32 -23.00
C TYR A 268 25.01 20.47 -21.76
N THR A 269 23.68 20.54 -21.94
CA THR A 269 22.70 20.73 -20.84
C THR A 269 22.71 19.57 -19.86
N ARG A 270 22.97 18.33 -20.32
CA ARG A 270 23.16 17.14 -19.47
C ARG A 270 24.35 17.23 -18.52
N GLY A 271 25.28 18.17 -18.70
CA GLY A 271 26.45 18.29 -17.83
C GLY A 271 26.10 18.48 -16.35
N LYS A 272 25.01 19.21 -16.05
CA LYS A 272 24.50 19.34 -14.68
C LYS A 272 24.01 18.00 -14.14
N ASP A 273 23.18 17.30 -14.91
CA ASP A 273 22.62 16.00 -14.51
C ASP A 273 23.74 14.98 -14.25
N ASN A 274 24.79 14.98 -15.07
CA ASN A 274 25.98 14.15 -14.84
C ASN A 274 26.65 14.47 -13.49
N ILE A 275 26.78 15.76 -13.13
CA ILE A 275 27.36 16.16 -11.84
C ILE A 275 26.46 15.75 -10.67
N GLU A 276 25.14 15.90 -10.81
CA GLU A 276 24.17 15.43 -9.82
C GLU A 276 24.23 13.91 -9.65
N PHE A 277 24.40 13.16 -10.74
CA PHE A 277 24.63 11.72 -10.68
C PHE A 277 25.91 11.38 -9.93
N LEU A 278 27.01 12.07 -10.21
CA LEU A 278 28.27 11.89 -9.47
C LEU A 278 28.14 12.25 -7.98
N ASN A 279 27.32 13.25 -7.63
CA ASN A 279 26.96 13.54 -6.24
C ASN A 279 26.20 12.37 -5.60
N TYR A 280 25.22 11.83 -6.31
CA TYR A 280 24.46 10.67 -5.85
C TYR A 280 25.36 9.44 -5.65
N LEU A 281 26.35 9.19 -6.51
CA LEU A 281 27.31 8.09 -6.31
C LEU A 281 28.08 8.20 -4.98
N ASN A 282 28.41 9.41 -4.52
CA ASN A 282 29.00 9.61 -3.19
C ASN A 282 28.04 9.23 -2.05
N GLU A 283 26.75 9.47 -2.20
CA GLU A 283 25.75 9.04 -1.21
C GLU A 283 25.55 7.53 -1.26
N LEU A 284 25.45 6.96 -2.47
CA LEU A 284 25.33 5.53 -2.70
C LEU A 284 26.48 4.77 -2.04
N LYS A 285 27.72 5.26 -2.17
CA LYS A 285 28.91 4.70 -1.51
C LYS A 285 28.70 4.49 0.00
N LYS A 286 27.97 5.38 0.68
CA LYS A 286 27.67 5.27 2.11
C LYS A 286 26.56 4.27 2.41
N LYS A 287 25.63 4.05 1.47
CA LYS A 287 24.47 3.16 1.60
C LYS A 287 24.80 1.69 1.26
N LEU A 288 25.75 1.44 0.36
CA LEU A 288 26.10 0.09 -0.09
C LEU A 288 26.58 -0.85 1.05
N PRO A 289 27.39 -0.43 2.04
CA PRO A 289 27.75 -1.28 3.17
C PRO A 289 26.57 -1.70 4.05
N ALA A 290 25.53 -0.87 4.16
CA ALA A 290 24.30 -1.28 4.82
C ALA A 290 23.54 -2.30 3.96
N SER A 291 23.47 -2.08 2.65
CA SER A 291 22.80 -3.00 1.71
C SER A 291 23.41 -4.40 1.73
N MET A 292 24.75 -4.48 1.72
CA MET A 292 25.47 -5.76 1.84
C MET A 292 25.11 -6.49 3.14
N ARG A 293 25.12 -5.80 4.28
CA ARG A 293 24.76 -6.39 5.58
C ARG A 293 23.32 -6.87 5.63
N LEU A 294 22.39 -6.10 5.05
CA LEU A 294 20.97 -6.47 5.00
C LEU A 294 20.76 -7.72 4.14
N PHE A 295 21.35 -7.75 2.94
CA PHE A 295 21.24 -8.91 2.08
C PHE A 295 21.91 -10.15 2.68
N ASP A 296 23.12 -10.02 3.23
CA ASP A 296 23.83 -11.11 3.93
C ASP A 296 23.01 -11.65 5.12
N ASN A 297 22.46 -10.75 5.94
CA ASN A 297 21.61 -11.11 7.07
C ASN A 297 20.37 -11.90 6.64
N TYR A 298 19.72 -11.49 5.55
CA TYR A 298 18.63 -12.27 4.99
C TYR A 298 19.15 -13.61 4.44
N TYR A 299 20.02 -13.57 3.43
CA TYR A 299 20.39 -14.72 2.60
C TYR A 299 21.06 -15.85 3.40
N HIS A 300 21.97 -15.51 4.31
CA HIS A 300 22.78 -16.49 5.04
C HIS A 300 22.24 -16.83 6.44
N LYS A 301 21.41 -15.97 7.06
CA LYS A 301 20.97 -16.17 8.46
C LYS A 301 19.47 -16.37 8.61
N ASN A 302 18.66 -15.59 7.89
CA ASN A 302 17.22 -15.51 8.15
C ASN A 302 16.35 -16.12 7.07
N ARG A 303 16.90 -16.50 5.92
CA ARG A 303 16.18 -17.03 4.75
C ARG A 303 15.29 -18.22 5.09
N GLU A 304 15.85 -19.31 5.61
CA GLU A 304 15.08 -20.52 5.98
C GLU A 304 14.04 -20.20 7.05
N ASN A 305 14.44 -19.45 8.09
CA ASN A 305 13.52 -19.06 9.17
C ASN A 305 12.34 -18.22 8.70
N ALA A 306 12.54 -17.33 7.72
CA ALA A 306 11.48 -16.48 7.15
C ALA A 306 10.51 -17.30 6.29
N ILE A 307 11.05 -18.19 5.44
CA ILE A 307 10.25 -19.10 4.61
C ILE A 307 9.40 -20.02 5.50
N GLU A 308 10.01 -20.70 6.47
CA GLU A 308 9.29 -21.57 7.41
C GLU A 308 8.27 -20.79 8.25
N ALA A 309 8.61 -19.57 8.68
CA ALA A 309 7.65 -18.72 9.39
C ALA A 309 6.44 -18.38 8.53
N ASN A 310 6.62 -18.11 7.23
CA ASN A 310 5.52 -17.80 6.33
C ASN A 310 4.65 -19.03 6.05
N ALA A 311 5.24 -20.19 5.78
CA ALA A 311 4.49 -21.45 5.61
C ALA A 311 3.62 -21.78 6.83
N VAL A 312 4.16 -21.59 8.04
CA VAL A 312 3.39 -21.78 9.29
C VAL A 312 2.25 -20.77 9.44
N LEU A 313 2.44 -19.52 9.02
CA LEU A 313 1.38 -18.51 9.07
C LEU A 313 0.29 -18.74 8.02
N ASN A 314 0.65 -19.19 6.82
CA ASN A 314 -0.31 -19.56 5.79
C ASN A 314 -1.20 -20.71 6.29
N GLY A 315 -0.60 -21.78 6.81
CA GLY A 315 -1.37 -22.89 7.40
C GLY A 315 -2.25 -22.47 8.59
N TYR A 316 -1.79 -21.53 9.43
CA TYR A 316 -2.63 -20.97 10.49
C TYR A 316 -3.78 -20.12 9.94
N GLY A 317 -3.53 -19.35 8.88
CA GLY A 317 -4.56 -18.62 8.13
C GLY A 317 -5.60 -19.56 7.53
N ALA A 318 -5.17 -20.68 6.97
CA ALA A 318 -6.04 -21.74 6.47
C ALA A 318 -6.96 -22.31 7.56
N LEU A 319 -6.46 -22.55 8.78
CA LEU A 319 -7.32 -22.93 9.92
C LEU A 319 -8.34 -21.84 10.27
N VAL A 320 -7.96 -20.56 10.18
CA VAL A 320 -8.88 -19.43 10.43
C VAL A 320 -9.97 -19.36 9.37
N ASN A 321 -9.65 -19.67 8.11
CA ASN A 321 -10.61 -19.72 7.00
C ASN A 321 -11.56 -20.91 7.14
N LEU A 322 -11.06 -22.07 7.56
CA LEU A 322 -11.84 -23.29 7.81
C LEU A 322 -12.98 -23.07 8.82
N ARG A 323 -12.83 -22.11 9.73
CA ARG A 323 -13.90 -21.67 10.65
C ARG A 323 -15.20 -21.33 9.92
N SER A 324 -15.11 -20.74 8.73
CA SER A 324 -16.29 -20.35 7.95
C SER A 324 -17.07 -21.57 7.46
N LEU A 325 -16.38 -22.63 7.04
CA LEU A 325 -16.99 -23.90 6.64
C LEU A 325 -17.62 -24.63 7.83
N VAL A 326 -16.92 -24.65 8.98
CA VAL A 326 -17.45 -25.19 10.24
C VAL A 326 -18.75 -24.47 10.62
N LYS A 327 -18.76 -23.14 10.53
CA LYS A 327 -19.95 -22.34 10.84
C LYS A 327 -21.09 -22.58 9.84
N PHE A 328 -20.78 -22.69 8.55
CA PHE A 328 -21.78 -23.00 7.54
C PHE A 328 -22.43 -24.37 7.77
N TYR A 329 -21.63 -25.37 8.12
CA TYR A 329 -22.14 -26.68 8.52
C TYR A 329 -23.03 -26.58 9.76
N GLU A 330 -22.60 -25.85 10.79
CA GLU A 330 -23.38 -25.65 12.00
C GLU A 330 -24.74 -25.01 11.71
N ASP A 331 -24.78 -23.99 10.84
CA ASP A 331 -26.01 -23.31 10.44
C ASP A 331 -26.98 -24.23 9.65
N GLN A 332 -26.48 -25.29 9.00
CA GLN A 332 -27.29 -26.25 8.23
C GLN A 332 -27.75 -27.47 9.04
N HIS A 333 -26.94 -27.90 10.01
CA HIS A 333 -27.12 -29.16 10.73
C HIS A 333 -27.42 -28.98 12.22
N ASP A 334 -27.56 -27.73 12.69
CA ASP A 334 -27.79 -27.34 14.09
C ASP A 334 -26.77 -27.98 15.06
N SER A 335 -25.58 -28.32 14.56
CA SER A 335 -24.51 -29.01 15.31
C SER A 335 -23.15 -28.75 14.67
N ILE A 336 -22.11 -28.66 15.51
CA ILE A 336 -20.73 -28.48 15.06
C ILE A 336 -20.19 -29.85 14.61
N PRO A 337 -19.52 -29.95 13.45
CA PRO A 337 -18.95 -31.21 12.98
C PRO A 337 -17.77 -31.62 13.89
N GLU A 338 -17.52 -32.92 14.01
CA GLU A 338 -16.40 -33.47 14.79
C GLU A 338 -15.57 -34.42 13.92
N GLY A 339 -14.25 -34.42 14.14
CA GLY A 339 -13.33 -35.32 13.43
C GLY A 339 -12.71 -34.69 12.18
N ASN A 340 -12.48 -35.51 11.14
CA ASN A 340 -11.77 -35.09 9.93
C ASN A 340 -12.64 -34.18 9.06
N LEU A 341 -12.28 -32.90 8.97
CA LEU A 341 -13.02 -31.92 8.18
C LEU A 341 -12.75 -32.00 6.68
N TYR A 342 -11.61 -32.56 6.26
CA TYR A 342 -11.34 -32.77 4.83
C TYR A 342 -12.34 -33.76 4.23
N GLU A 343 -12.58 -34.90 4.89
CA GLU A 343 -13.56 -35.88 4.40
C GLU A 343 -14.98 -35.31 4.30
N LEU A 344 -15.31 -34.37 5.19
CA LEU A 344 -16.61 -33.70 5.21
C LEU A 344 -16.77 -32.68 4.08
N PHE A 345 -15.71 -31.93 3.77
CA PHE A 345 -15.76 -30.79 2.84
C PHE A 345 -14.96 -31.00 1.54
N LYS A 346 -14.51 -32.21 1.21
CA LYS A 346 -13.64 -32.47 0.03
C LYS A 346 -14.20 -32.02 -1.33
N GLU A 347 -15.52 -31.92 -1.45
CA GLU A 347 -16.20 -31.43 -2.67
C GLU A 347 -16.33 -29.90 -2.70
N ASP A 348 -16.07 -29.22 -1.59
CA ASP A 348 -16.14 -27.76 -1.46
C ASP A 348 -14.87 -27.11 -2.03
N GLU A 349 -15.03 -26.08 -2.87
CA GLU A 349 -13.89 -25.36 -3.46
C GLU A 349 -13.06 -24.64 -2.40
N ASP A 350 -13.70 -24.10 -1.35
CA ASP A 350 -12.99 -23.43 -0.25
C ASP A 350 -12.06 -24.41 0.48
N MET A 351 -12.48 -25.69 0.60
CA MET A 351 -11.65 -26.73 1.22
C MET A 351 -10.45 -27.11 0.34
N LYS A 352 -10.59 -27.06 -0.99
CA LYS A 352 -9.47 -27.31 -1.91
C LYS A 352 -8.41 -26.23 -1.78
N GLU A 353 -8.81 -24.95 -1.74
CA GLU A 353 -7.90 -23.82 -1.52
C GLU A 353 -7.21 -23.94 -0.14
N ILE A 354 -7.97 -24.21 0.92
CA ILE A 354 -7.42 -24.43 2.28
C ILE A 354 -6.38 -25.56 2.29
N ARG A 355 -6.56 -26.60 1.47
CA ARG A 355 -5.64 -27.75 1.42
C ARG A 355 -4.29 -27.41 0.82
N GLU A 356 -4.20 -26.38 -0.02
CA GLU A 356 -2.94 -25.91 -0.61
C GLU A 356 -1.97 -25.33 0.42
N ASP A 357 -2.47 -24.95 1.61
CA ASP A 357 -1.69 -24.29 2.67
C ASP A 357 -1.38 -25.20 3.88
N ILE A 358 -1.87 -26.44 3.92
CA ILE A 358 -1.71 -27.37 5.06
C ILE A 358 -1.19 -28.74 4.63
N ASN A 359 -0.42 -29.39 5.51
CA ASN A 359 0.25 -30.65 5.21
C ASN A 359 -0.54 -31.90 5.65
N SER A 360 -1.49 -31.75 6.57
CA SER A 360 -2.36 -32.84 7.01
C SER A 360 -3.82 -32.44 6.94
N ASP A 361 -4.71 -33.43 6.99
CA ASP A 361 -6.14 -33.16 7.08
C ASP A 361 -6.43 -32.42 8.39
N PRO A 362 -7.29 -31.39 8.36
CA PRO A 362 -7.66 -30.67 9.55
C PRO A 362 -8.69 -31.46 10.36
N TYR A 363 -8.47 -31.55 11.66
CA TYR A 363 -9.38 -32.20 12.60
C TYR A 363 -10.02 -31.18 13.55
N LEU A 364 -11.32 -31.36 13.83
CA LEU A 364 -12.06 -30.61 14.82
C LEU A 364 -12.31 -31.46 16.06
N TYR A 365 -11.98 -30.91 17.23
CA TYR A 365 -12.29 -31.48 18.54
C TYR A 365 -13.20 -30.53 19.30
N LEU A 366 -14.35 -31.05 19.76
CA LEU A 366 -15.26 -30.29 20.61
C LEU A 366 -14.65 -30.12 22.00
N GLU A 367 -14.82 -28.93 22.57
CA GLU A 367 -14.42 -28.61 23.94
C GLU A 367 -15.64 -28.05 24.70
N ASP A 368 -15.60 -28.08 26.05
CA ASP A 368 -16.75 -27.70 26.88
C ASP A 368 -17.33 -26.31 26.56
N ASP A 369 -16.45 -25.34 26.27
CA ASP A 369 -16.80 -23.95 25.97
C ASP A 369 -16.37 -23.53 24.55
N GLY A 370 -16.28 -24.46 23.59
CA GLY A 370 -15.73 -24.14 22.28
C GLY A 370 -15.37 -25.34 21.41
N TYR A 371 -14.41 -25.12 20.52
CA TYR A 371 -13.76 -26.20 19.78
C TYR A 371 -12.34 -25.80 19.43
N ARG A 372 -11.52 -26.79 19.06
CA ARG A 372 -10.20 -26.54 18.49
C ARG A 372 -10.04 -27.24 17.16
N LEU A 373 -9.34 -26.56 16.27
CA LEU A 373 -8.91 -27.08 14.98
C LEU A 373 -7.42 -27.39 15.03
N GLU A 374 -7.06 -28.59 14.59
CA GLU A 374 -5.68 -29.06 14.54
C GLU A 374 -5.29 -29.48 13.13
N THR A 375 -4.09 -29.11 12.70
CA THR A 375 -3.46 -29.65 11.49
C THR A 375 -1.93 -29.48 11.59
N LYS A 376 -1.21 -29.67 10.50
CA LYS A 376 0.22 -29.41 10.36
C LYS A 376 0.46 -28.43 9.22
N ALA A 377 1.39 -27.50 9.42
CA ALA A 377 1.83 -26.58 8.36
C ALA A 377 2.61 -27.31 7.25
N LEU A 378 2.67 -26.68 6.07
CA LEU A 378 3.52 -27.10 4.94
C LEU A 378 5.00 -26.69 5.09
N ASP A 379 5.47 -26.47 6.31
CA ASP A 379 6.89 -26.28 6.56
C ASP A 379 7.62 -27.63 6.62
N LYS A 380 8.94 -27.58 6.48
CA LYS A 380 9.83 -28.75 6.51
C LYS A 380 9.66 -29.62 7.77
N ASN A 381 9.34 -28.99 8.90
CA ASN A 381 9.18 -29.67 10.18
C ASN A 381 7.73 -30.14 10.44
N GLN A 382 6.80 -29.88 9.51
CA GLN A 382 5.37 -30.17 9.67
C GLN A 382 4.83 -29.68 11.02
N THR A 383 5.12 -28.43 11.33
CA THR A 383 4.84 -27.79 12.61
C THR A 383 3.35 -27.98 12.97
N PRO A 384 3.03 -28.55 14.14
CA PRO A 384 1.65 -28.67 14.60
C PRO A 384 1.00 -27.29 14.74
N LEU A 385 -0.17 -27.15 14.15
CA LEU A 385 -1.00 -25.96 14.20
C LEU A 385 -2.24 -26.25 15.04
N VAL A 386 -2.52 -25.34 15.98
CA VAL A 386 -3.73 -25.41 16.81
C VAL A 386 -4.39 -24.04 16.82
N LEU A 387 -5.64 -23.99 16.37
CA LEU A 387 -6.52 -22.83 16.49
C LEU A 387 -7.61 -23.18 17.51
N LYS A 388 -7.58 -22.51 18.67
CA LYS A 388 -8.62 -22.64 19.69
C LYS A 388 -9.67 -21.55 19.52
N ILE A 389 -10.93 -21.96 19.52
CA ILE A 389 -12.08 -21.09 19.37
C ILE A 389 -12.95 -21.24 20.62
N ASP A 390 -13.00 -20.17 21.41
CA ASP A 390 -13.83 -20.10 22.60
C ASP A 390 -15.18 -19.47 22.26
N PHE A 391 -16.25 -20.05 22.80
CA PHE A 391 -17.58 -19.47 22.78
C PHE A 391 -17.76 -18.52 23.95
N ILE A 392 -17.88 -17.23 23.64
CA ILE A 392 -18.20 -16.21 24.62
C ILE A 392 -19.66 -15.79 24.48
N ASN A 393 -20.34 -15.63 25.61
CA ASN A 393 -21.68 -15.05 25.62
C ASN A 393 -21.58 -13.51 25.56
N THR A 394 -22.19 -12.90 24.55
CA THR A 394 -22.16 -11.44 24.37
C THR A 394 -23.37 -10.72 24.93
N TYR A 395 -24.35 -11.42 25.51
CA TYR A 395 -25.60 -10.82 26.02
C TYR A 395 -25.32 -9.66 26.98
N ASP A 396 -24.52 -9.91 28.02
CA ASP A 396 -24.20 -8.89 29.01
C ASP A 396 -23.48 -7.68 28.40
N ASN A 397 -22.62 -7.89 27.39
CA ASN A 397 -21.93 -6.81 26.70
C ASN A 397 -22.90 -6.00 25.85
N ILE A 398 -23.79 -6.65 25.10
CA ILE A 398 -24.84 -5.99 24.31
C ILE A 398 -25.69 -5.11 25.23
N VAL A 399 -26.16 -5.66 26.36
CA VAL A 399 -26.99 -4.94 27.32
C VAL A 399 -26.22 -3.79 27.96
N LYS A 400 -25.06 -4.06 28.56
CA LYS A 400 -24.26 -3.07 29.28
C LYS A 400 -23.75 -1.97 28.36
N GLU A 401 -23.35 -2.27 27.13
CA GLU A 401 -22.76 -1.28 26.25
C GLU A 401 -23.80 -0.47 25.47
N SER A 402 -24.93 -1.09 25.12
CA SER A 402 -25.91 -0.49 24.21
C SER A 402 -27.04 0.22 24.94
N PHE A 403 -27.39 -0.18 26.17
CA PHE A 403 -28.56 0.32 26.87
C PHE A 403 -28.19 1.07 28.17
N SER A 404 -28.96 2.11 28.50
CA SER A 404 -28.96 2.71 29.84
C SER A 404 -29.95 2.03 30.78
N LYS A 405 -31.01 1.43 30.22
CA LYS A 405 -32.04 0.67 30.97
C LYS A 405 -32.73 -0.35 30.04
N GLY A 406 -33.17 -1.47 30.59
CA GLY A 406 -33.73 -2.61 29.83
C GLY A 406 -32.66 -3.64 29.49
N PRO A 407 -32.94 -4.63 28.64
CA PRO A 407 -34.17 -4.81 27.85
C PRO A 407 -35.40 -5.24 28.68
N TYR A 408 -36.56 -4.66 28.36
CA TYR A 408 -37.86 -5.09 28.90
C TYR A 408 -38.60 -5.85 27.81
N TYR A 409 -38.95 -7.10 28.09
CA TYR A 409 -39.66 -7.98 27.17
C TYR A 409 -41.11 -8.18 27.64
N SER A 410 -42.05 -8.19 26.70
CA SER A 410 -43.41 -8.66 26.94
C SER A 410 -43.95 -9.42 25.74
N THR A 411 -44.82 -10.40 26.00
CA THR A 411 -45.52 -11.19 24.98
C THR A 411 -46.97 -11.42 25.40
N ASN A 412 -47.90 -10.92 24.58
CA ASN A 412 -49.33 -11.12 24.82
C ASN A 412 -49.85 -12.45 24.26
N ASP A 413 -49.17 -12.96 23.22
CA ASP A 413 -49.38 -14.27 22.62
C ASP A 413 -48.02 -14.79 22.15
N SER A 414 -47.53 -15.83 22.82
CA SER A 414 -46.21 -16.42 22.55
C SER A 414 -46.12 -17.02 21.15
N ASN A 415 -47.23 -17.28 20.46
CA ASN A 415 -47.21 -17.77 19.09
C ASN A 415 -47.03 -16.66 18.05
N THR A 416 -47.39 -15.41 18.37
CA THR A 416 -47.53 -14.36 17.34
C THR A 416 -46.81 -13.05 17.66
N ILE A 417 -46.75 -12.61 18.91
CA ILE A 417 -46.38 -11.23 19.25
C ILE A 417 -45.34 -11.17 20.38
N PHE A 418 -44.30 -10.36 20.18
CA PHE A 418 -43.42 -9.90 21.26
C PHE A 418 -43.17 -8.39 21.17
N PHE A 419 -42.78 -7.79 22.29
CA PHE A 419 -42.31 -6.43 22.39
C PHE A 419 -41.01 -6.41 23.18
N ILE A 420 -40.00 -5.71 22.66
CA ILE A 420 -38.81 -5.38 23.45
C ILE A 420 -38.66 -3.86 23.48
N LEU A 421 -38.44 -3.34 24.68
CA LEU A 421 -38.20 -1.93 24.95
C LEU A 421 -36.85 -1.74 25.65
N VAL A 422 -36.06 -0.79 25.16
CA VAL A 422 -34.78 -0.38 25.77
C VAL A 422 -34.72 1.15 25.87
N LYS A 423 -33.90 1.65 26.79
CA LYS A 423 -33.48 3.05 26.81
C LYS A 423 -32.04 3.16 26.31
N ALA A 424 -31.81 4.03 25.32
CA ALA A 424 -30.46 4.33 24.83
C ALA A 424 -29.64 5.11 25.88
N LYS A 425 -28.32 5.13 25.71
CA LYS A 425 -27.37 5.84 26.60
C LYS A 425 -27.21 7.33 26.30
N ASP A 426 -27.96 7.86 25.35
CA ASP A 426 -27.98 9.29 25.09
C ASP A 426 -28.51 10.06 26.32
N LYS A 427 -28.19 11.35 26.41
CA LYS A 427 -28.58 12.21 27.53
C LYS A 427 -30.08 12.23 27.80
N ARG A 428 -30.92 12.02 26.77
CA ARG A 428 -32.39 11.98 26.90
C ARG A 428 -32.93 10.59 27.23
N GLN A 429 -32.07 9.58 27.32
CA GLN A 429 -32.42 8.17 27.52
C GLN A 429 -33.54 7.73 26.57
N THR A 430 -33.34 7.97 25.28
CA THR A 430 -34.36 7.78 24.25
C THR A 430 -34.87 6.35 24.28
N ILE A 431 -36.19 6.18 24.30
CA ILE A 431 -36.85 4.86 24.28
C ILE A 431 -36.82 4.33 22.84
N ILE A 432 -36.33 3.11 22.68
CA ILE A 432 -36.30 2.40 21.40
C ILE A 432 -37.06 1.09 21.58
N THR A 433 -37.90 0.76 20.61
CA THR A 433 -38.72 -0.46 20.64
C THR A 433 -38.62 -1.22 19.33
N ILE A 434 -38.71 -2.54 19.39
CA ILE A 434 -38.81 -3.40 18.21
C ILE A 434 -39.97 -4.36 18.37
N ARG A 435 -40.64 -4.62 17.25
CA ARG A 435 -41.79 -5.53 17.12
C ARG A 435 -41.44 -6.61 16.08
N PRO A 436 -42.07 -7.80 16.11
CA PRO A 436 -41.94 -8.78 15.05
C PRO A 436 -42.28 -8.14 13.70
N LYS A 437 -41.44 -8.37 12.69
CA LYS A 437 -41.83 -8.16 11.29
C LYS A 437 -42.49 -9.46 10.83
N PHE A 438 -43.80 -9.44 10.66
CA PHE A 438 -44.51 -10.53 9.99
C PHE A 438 -44.04 -10.57 8.52
N ARG A 439 -43.58 -11.73 8.02
CA ARG A 439 -43.48 -11.96 6.57
C ARG A 439 -44.91 -12.06 6.03
N GLU A 440 -45.22 -11.33 4.96
CA GLU A 440 -46.58 -11.17 4.42
C GLU A 440 -47.16 -12.41 3.71
N GLU A 441 -46.63 -13.62 3.95
CA GLU A 441 -47.11 -14.84 3.27
C GLU A 441 -48.20 -15.62 4.03
N GLU A 442 -48.47 -15.31 5.31
CA GLU A 442 -49.53 -15.98 6.09
C GLU A 442 -50.87 -15.21 6.13
N ARG A 443 -51.10 -14.28 5.19
CA ARG A 443 -52.39 -13.56 5.06
C ARG A 443 -53.32 -14.11 3.98
N ARG A 444 -53.11 -15.35 3.53
CA ARG A 444 -54.07 -16.06 2.67
C ARG A 444 -54.31 -17.47 3.19
N ILE A 445 -55.23 -17.58 4.15
CA ILE A 445 -56.14 -18.71 4.26
C ILE A 445 -57.53 -18.16 4.01
#